data_AF-A0A954UWV8-F1
#
_entry.id   AF-A0A954UWV8-F1
#
_cell.length_a   1.000
_cell.length_b   1.000
_cell.length_c   1.000
_cell.angle_alpha   90.00
_cell.angle_beta   90.00
_cell.angle_gamma   90.00
#
_symmetry.space_group_name_H-M   'P 1'
#
loop_
_entity.id
_entity.type
_entity.pdbx_description
1 polymer ?
#
loop_
_entity_poly.entity_id
_entity_poly.type
_entity_poly.pdbx_seq_one_letter_code
_entity_poly.pdbx_strand_id
1 'polypeptide(L)'
;QKVTGATVLDYLRPRLFEPLGIEHPVWDTNFEGISLGGYGLRVRTEDIAKFGQLYLQKGNWQRQQVVPADWVQLATSKQVSNGSDPANDWNQGYGFQFWRCRHNAYRGDGAFGQYCVVLPDQDAVVAINSGVGNMQAVLNVLWHHLLPAFEAKPLMPNAAAHDALKNKLAQLSIDFPDGAATSTSAQQIDKTYQFSDNPFQLRSLQLKAEDNNKMSLALTVGEQTAKLVAANGEWQTGTVLLPLGRGPQPQSEPAASAFAWPTPDTLVVKACAIETPFEITYTLKLNGDAVELTGRTNVGFGNTQIGPLTATSVSQ
;
A
#
# COMPACT_ATOMS: atom_id res chain seq x y z
N GLN A 1 18.09 19.73 4.38
CA GLN A 1 19.22 19.12 5.10
C GLN A 1 20.48 19.99 5.07
N LYS A 2 21.09 20.29 3.91
CA LYS A 2 22.33 21.10 3.85
C LYS A 2 22.27 22.43 4.61
N VAL A 3 21.14 23.15 4.53
CA VAL A 3 20.96 24.46 5.20
C VAL A 3 20.77 24.32 6.72
N THR A 4 20.08 23.29 7.18
CA THR A 4 19.63 23.16 8.58
C THR A 4 20.53 22.25 9.41
N GLY A 5 21.36 21.42 8.77
CA GLY A 5 22.12 20.35 9.43
C GLY A 5 21.26 19.18 9.93
N ALA A 6 19.94 19.22 9.75
CA ALA A 6 19.00 18.21 10.22
C ALA A 6 18.42 17.38 9.06
N THR A 7 17.99 16.15 9.35
CA THR A 7 17.16 15.37 8.42
C THR A 7 15.83 16.09 8.15
N VAL A 8 15.13 15.75 7.07
CA VAL A 8 13.81 16.37 6.79
C VAL A 8 12.82 16.00 7.90
N LEU A 9 12.86 14.75 8.37
CA LEU A 9 12.04 14.25 9.47
C LEU A 9 12.26 15.07 10.75
N ASP A 10 13.51 15.27 11.17
CA ASP A 10 13.84 16.02 12.39
C ASP A 10 13.52 17.50 12.26
N TYR A 11 13.72 18.07 11.06
CA TYR A 11 13.34 19.45 10.80
C TYR A 11 11.83 19.67 10.93
N LEU A 12 11.03 18.76 10.39
CA LEU A 12 9.56 18.84 10.38
C LEU A 12 8.92 18.39 11.69
N ARG A 13 9.60 17.58 12.52
CA ARG A 13 9.05 17.06 13.77
C ARG A 13 8.42 18.15 14.67
N PRO A 14 9.13 19.19 15.12
CA PRO A 14 8.54 20.23 15.96
C PRO A 14 7.72 21.26 15.17
N ARG A 15 7.79 21.25 13.84
CA ARG A 15 7.21 22.30 12.97
C ARG A 15 5.89 21.89 12.33
N LEU A 16 5.67 20.60 12.14
CA LEU A 16 4.53 20.05 11.42
C LEU A 16 3.96 18.83 12.15
N PHE A 17 4.79 17.82 12.43
CA PHE A 17 4.28 16.55 12.95
C PHE A 17 3.73 16.69 14.38
N GLU A 18 4.49 17.29 15.30
CA GLU A 18 4.04 17.54 16.68
C GLU A 18 2.83 18.49 16.75
N PRO A 19 2.80 19.65 16.06
CA PRO A 19 1.61 20.51 16.03
C PRO A 19 0.33 19.81 15.55
N LEU A 20 0.44 18.88 14.60
CA LEU A 20 -0.71 18.12 14.10
C LEU A 20 -1.00 16.88 14.96
N GLY A 21 -0.16 16.54 15.93
CA GLY A 21 -0.28 15.28 16.69
C GLY A 21 -0.12 14.05 15.78
N ILE A 22 0.82 14.11 14.84
CA ILE A 22 1.25 12.99 14.00
C ILE A 22 2.35 12.26 14.76
N GLU A 23 2.04 11.06 15.23
CA GLU A 23 2.92 10.27 16.08
C GLU A 23 3.70 9.24 15.25
N HIS A 24 4.96 9.02 15.62
CA HIS A 24 5.84 8.03 15.00
C HIS A 24 5.95 8.07 13.46
N PRO A 25 6.07 9.25 12.81
CA PRO A 25 6.35 9.29 11.38
C PRO A 25 7.72 8.64 11.09
N VAL A 26 7.76 7.77 10.09
CA VAL A 26 8.99 7.16 9.58
C VAL A 26 9.25 7.69 8.19
N TRP A 27 10.46 8.15 7.92
CA TRP A 27 10.85 8.59 6.58
C TRP A 27 12.14 7.88 6.17
N ASP A 28 12.03 7.02 5.16
CA ASP A 28 13.16 6.27 4.63
C ASP A 28 14.31 7.22 4.22
N THR A 29 15.55 6.73 4.35
CA THR A 29 16.79 7.45 3.99
C THR A 29 17.60 6.65 2.98
N ASN A 30 18.44 7.34 2.19
CA ASN A 30 19.43 6.67 1.35
C ASN A 30 20.62 6.16 2.20
N PHE A 31 21.59 5.51 1.55
CA PHE A 31 22.79 4.98 2.22
C PHE A 31 23.67 6.06 2.89
N GLU A 32 23.49 7.33 2.55
CA GLU A 32 24.19 8.48 3.16
C GLU A 32 23.39 9.10 4.33
N GLY A 33 22.25 8.52 4.69
CA GLY A 33 21.36 9.05 5.74
C GLY A 33 20.52 10.25 5.31
N ILE A 34 20.39 10.52 4.01
CA ILE A 34 19.58 11.61 3.47
C ILE A 34 18.13 11.14 3.32
N SER A 35 17.16 11.87 3.89
CA SER A 35 15.73 11.58 3.72
C SER A 35 15.37 11.59 2.24
N LEU A 36 14.61 10.59 1.80
CA LEU A 36 14.29 10.41 0.38
C LEU A 36 13.45 11.56 -0.20
N GLY A 37 12.65 12.24 0.63
CA GLY A 37 12.02 13.54 0.33
C GLY A 37 10.88 13.54 -0.68
N GLY A 38 10.97 12.76 -1.76
CA GLY A 38 9.91 12.58 -2.77
C GLY A 38 9.03 11.34 -2.55
N TYR A 39 9.45 10.44 -1.66
CA TYR A 39 8.73 9.21 -1.28
C TYR A 39 9.27 8.69 0.07
N GLY A 40 8.72 7.57 0.56
CA GLY A 40 9.25 6.84 1.71
C GLY A 40 8.76 7.33 3.09
N LEU A 41 7.81 8.27 3.13
CA LEU A 41 7.14 8.66 4.36
C LEU A 41 6.01 7.65 4.68
N ARG A 42 6.05 7.08 5.89
CA ARG A 42 5.00 6.21 6.46
C ARG A 42 4.33 6.94 7.62
N VAL A 43 3.01 7.13 7.51
CA VAL A 43 2.12 7.76 8.49
C VAL A 43 0.75 7.10 8.41
N ARG A 44 -0.11 7.30 9.40
CA ARG A 44 -1.49 6.75 9.38
C ARG A 44 -2.37 7.51 8.39
N THR A 45 -3.43 6.88 7.89
CA THR A 45 -4.40 7.52 6.98
C THR A 45 -5.01 8.79 7.60
N GLU A 46 -5.39 8.74 8.87
CA GLU A 46 -5.85 9.90 9.64
C GLU A 46 -4.80 11.03 9.72
N ASP A 47 -3.50 10.74 9.72
CA ASP A 47 -2.47 11.77 9.71
C ASP A 47 -2.35 12.47 8.35
N ILE A 48 -2.60 11.73 7.26
CA ILE A 48 -2.77 12.32 5.92
C ILE A 48 -4.00 13.23 5.89
N ALA A 49 -5.10 12.84 6.55
CA ALA A 49 -6.30 13.67 6.64
C ALA A 49 -6.05 14.95 7.46
N LYS A 50 -5.31 14.88 8.58
CA LYS A 50 -4.89 16.06 9.35
C LYS A 50 -4.06 17.02 8.51
N PHE A 51 -3.12 16.50 7.71
CA PHE A 51 -2.34 17.33 6.78
C PHE A 51 -3.22 18.01 5.73
N GLY A 52 -4.18 17.30 5.14
CA GLY A 52 -5.15 17.90 4.23
C GLY A 52 -6.01 18.96 4.91
N GLN A 53 -6.44 18.70 6.15
CA GLN A 53 -7.26 19.63 6.94
C GLN A 53 -6.50 20.90 7.28
N LEU A 54 -5.19 20.80 7.56
CA LEU A 54 -4.30 21.96 7.71
C LEU A 54 -4.36 22.86 6.47
N TYR A 55 -4.27 22.26 5.28
CA TYR A 55 -4.29 22.99 4.01
C TYR A 55 -5.68 23.55 3.68
N LEU A 56 -6.75 22.83 3.99
CA LEU A 56 -8.12 23.34 3.92
C LEU A 56 -8.31 24.58 4.81
N GLN A 57 -7.73 24.55 6.02
CA GLN A 57 -7.73 25.66 6.98
C GLN A 57 -6.65 26.71 6.71
N LYS A 58 -6.08 26.75 5.50
CA LYS A 58 -5.10 27.75 5.07
C LYS A 58 -3.88 27.83 5.99
N GLY A 59 -3.45 26.67 6.50
CA GLY A 59 -2.27 26.51 7.36
C GLY A 59 -2.49 26.86 8.83
N ASN A 60 -3.72 27.18 9.25
CA ASN A 60 -4.06 27.42 10.64
C ASN A 60 -4.60 26.13 11.28
N TRP A 61 -3.89 25.59 12.27
CA TRP A 61 -4.31 24.41 13.02
C TRP A 61 -4.60 24.80 14.47
N GLN A 62 -5.83 24.58 14.93
CA GLN A 62 -6.22 24.86 16.32
C GLN A 62 -5.82 26.27 16.82
N ARG A 63 -5.95 27.30 15.96
CA ARG A 63 -5.56 28.71 16.20
C ARG A 63 -4.06 29.01 16.12
N GLN A 64 -3.21 28.03 15.79
CA GLN A 64 -1.79 28.22 15.52
C GLN A 64 -1.53 28.27 14.00
N GLN A 65 -0.84 29.30 13.52
CA GLN A 65 -0.42 29.37 12.12
C GLN A 65 0.83 28.50 11.91
N VAL A 66 0.65 27.29 11.40
CA VAL A 66 1.72 26.31 11.15
C VAL A 66 2.39 26.56 9.81
N VAL A 67 1.58 26.86 8.78
CA VAL A 67 2.06 27.18 7.42
C VAL A 67 1.46 28.54 7.01
N PRO A 68 2.21 29.50 6.46
CA PRO A 68 1.65 30.78 6.03
C PRO A 68 0.49 30.62 5.04
N ALA A 69 -0.58 31.41 5.21
CA ALA A 69 -1.80 31.28 4.41
C ALA A 69 -1.58 31.64 2.92
N ASP A 70 -0.74 32.64 2.66
CA ASP A 70 -0.28 33.02 1.32
C ASP A 70 0.54 31.91 0.66
N TRP A 71 1.39 31.21 1.42
CA TRP A 71 2.08 30.02 0.95
C TRP A 71 1.09 28.91 0.58
N VAL A 72 0.08 28.62 1.41
CA VAL A 72 -0.93 27.60 1.09
C VAL A 72 -1.68 27.94 -0.20
N GLN A 73 -2.10 29.20 -0.36
CA GLN A 73 -2.76 29.67 -1.57
C GLN A 73 -1.86 29.53 -2.80
N LEU A 74 -0.60 29.93 -2.68
CA LEU A 74 0.38 29.85 -3.76
C LEU A 74 0.66 28.38 -4.12
N ALA A 75 0.94 27.54 -3.12
CA ALA A 75 1.27 26.13 -3.25
C ALA A 75 0.17 25.30 -3.94
N THR A 76 -1.10 25.63 -3.69
CA THR A 76 -2.25 24.84 -4.17
C THR A 76 -2.90 25.42 -5.43
N SER A 77 -2.38 26.54 -5.95
CA SER A 77 -2.86 27.16 -7.19
C SER A 77 -2.17 26.56 -8.43
N LYS A 78 -2.78 26.72 -9.61
CA LYS A 78 -2.18 26.28 -10.88
C LYS A 78 -0.97 27.18 -11.21
N GLN A 79 0.24 26.65 -11.04
CA GLN A 79 1.48 27.30 -11.43
C GLN A 79 1.88 26.93 -12.86
N VAL A 80 1.64 25.67 -13.25
CA VAL A 80 1.96 25.15 -14.58
C VAL A 80 0.82 24.28 -15.11
N SER A 81 0.68 24.20 -16.44
CA SER A 81 -0.24 23.26 -17.08
C SER A 81 0.45 21.92 -17.30
N ASN A 82 -0.29 20.83 -17.09
CA ASN A 82 0.08 19.44 -17.38
C ASN A 82 -0.81 18.82 -18.47
N GLY A 83 -1.59 19.67 -19.13
CA GLY A 83 -2.48 19.33 -20.24
C GLY A 83 -3.71 20.23 -20.26
N SER A 84 -4.75 19.82 -20.99
CA SER A 84 -5.94 20.66 -21.23
C SER A 84 -7.26 19.88 -21.29
N ASP A 85 -7.27 18.57 -21.06
CA ASP A 85 -8.50 17.78 -21.02
C ASP A 85 -9.29 18.08 -19.75
N PRO A 86 -10.47 18.73 -19.82
CA PRO A 86 -11.28 19.07 -18.64
C PRO A 86 -11.89 17.85 -17.94
N ALA A 87 -11.94 16.68 -18.60
CA ALA A 87 -12.49 15.46 -18.02
C ALA A 87 -11.46 14.63 -17.24
N ASN A 88 -10.19 15.04 -17.23
CA ASN A 88 -9.08 14.27 -16.68
C ASN A 88 -8.38 15.02 -15.54
N ASP A 89 -8.36 14.44 -14.34
CA ASP A 89 -7.75 15.06 -13.14
C ASP A 89 -6.24 15.26 -13.26
N TRP A 90 -5.57 14.54 -14.16
CA TRP A 90 -4.13 14.68 -14.44
C TRP A 90 -3.80 15.86 -15.36
N ASN A 91 -4.81 16.54 -15.90
CA ASN A 91 -4.67 17.66 -16.86
C ASN A 91 -5.08 19.02 -16.26
N GLN A 92 -5.34 19.10 -14.96
CA GLN A 92 -5.91 20.30 -14.33
C GLN A 92 -4.87 21.32 -13.86
N GLY A 93 -3.58 21.01 -14.06
CA GLY A 93 -2.44 21.81 -13.65
C GLY A 93 -1.78 21.30 -12.37
N TYR A 94 -0.63 21.92 -12.07
CA TYR A 94 0.20 21.58 -10.93
C TYR A 94 0.73 22.86 -10.28
N GLY A 95 0.87 22.82 -8.96
CA GLY A 95 1.46 23.88 -8.16
C GLY A 95 2.39 23.29 -7.11
N PHE A 96 3.67 23.62 -7.18
CA PHE A 96 4.70 23.19 -6.24
C PHE A 96 4.75 21.68 -5.96
N GLN A 97 3.98 21.16 -5.01
CA GLN A 97 3.91 19.72 -4.66
C GLN A 97 2.45 19.20 -4.65
N PHE A 98 1.53 19.94 -5.29
CA PHE A 98 0.10 19.63 -5.36
C PHE A 98 -0.38 19.57 -6.80
N TRP A 99 -1.17 18.53 -7.09
CA TRP A 99 -1.93 18.43 -8.32
C TRP A 99 -3.27 19.13 -8.16
N ARG A 100 -3.67 19.91 -9.17
CA ARG A 100 -5.06 20.37 -9.27
C ARG A 100 -5.93 19.19 -9.72
N CYS A 101 -7.20 19.25 -9.35
CA CYS A 101 -8.22 18.30 -9.77
C CYS A 101 -9.35 19.05 -10.49
N ARG A 102 -10.30 18.29 -11.02
CA ARG A 102 -11.61 18.81 -11.39
C ARG A 102 -12.32 19.33 -10.13
N HIS A 103 -13.43 20.03 -10.33
CA HIS A 103 -14.31 20.46 -9.22
C HIS A 103 -13.62 21.37 -8.18
N ASN A 104 -12.68 22.21 -8.61
CA ASN A 104 -11.91 23.11 -7.75
C ASN A 104 -11.16 22.42 -6.58
N ALA A 105 -10.97 21.10 -6.66
CA ALA A 105 -10.18 20.36 -5.69
C ALA A 105 -8.68 20.40 -6.04
N TYR A 106 -7.87 20.03 -5.07
CA TYR A 106 -6.45 19.75 -5.25
C TYR A 106 -6.03 18.57 -4.39
N ARG A 107 -4.89 17.95 -4.71
CA ARG A 107 -4.42 16.77 -4.00
C ARG A 107 -2.90 16.69 -3.90
N GLY A 108 -2.44 16.08 -2.81
CA GLY A 108 -1.19 15.32 -2.84
C GLY A 108 -1.52 13.90 -3.30
N ASP A 109 -0.71 13.33 -4.20
CA ASP A 109 -0.87 11.93 -4.59
C ASP A 109 0.45 11.15 -4.57
N GLY A 110 0.31 9.86 -4.37
CA GLY A 110 1.38 8.87 -4.41
C GLY A 110 0.97 7.71 -5.31
N ALA A 111 1.98 7.00 -5.82
CA ALA A 111 1.78 5.88 -6.73
C ALA A 111 0.76 4.87 -6.18
N PHE A 112 0.00 4.28 -7.10
CA PHE A 112 -0.99 3.22 -6.83
C PHE A 112 -2.23 3.67 -6.01
N GLY A 113 -2.49 4.99 -5.98
CA GLY A 113 -3.74 5.55 -5.48
C GLY A 113 -3.70 6.03 -4.03
N GLN A 114 -2.53 6.51 -3.57
CA GLN A 114 -2.44 7.20 -2.28
C GLN A 114 -2.87 8.65 -2.50
N TYR A 115 -3.86 9.13 -1.76
CA TYR A 115 -4.39 10.48 -1.96
C TYR A 115 -4.63 11.22 -0.65
N CYS A 116 -4.33 12.50 -0.69
CA CYS A 116 -4.87 13.52 0.21
C CYS A 116 -5.63 14.52 -0.67
N VAL A 117 -6.95 14.38 -0.80
CA VAL A 117 -7.78 15.26 -1.62
C VAL A 117 -8.42 16.32 -0.74
N VAL A 118 -8.23 17.59 -1.09
CA VAL A 118 -8.88 18.73 -0.42
C VAL A 118 -9.95 19.28 -1.35
N LEU A 119 -11.15 19.46 -0.80
CA LEU A 119 -12.34 19.98 -1.49
C LEU A 119 -12.77 21.31 -0.83
N PRO A 120 -12.19 22.45 -1.24
CA PRO A 120 -12.46 23.73 -0.60
C PRO A 120 -13.94 24.13 -0.61
N ASP A 121 -14.63 23.85 -1.72
CA ASP A 121 -16.03 24.22 -1.92
C ASP A 121 -16.99 23.41 -1.02
N GLN A 122 -16.54 22.26 -0.50
CA GLN A 122 -17.30 21.35 0.36
C GLN A 122 -16.83 21.38 1.82
N ASP A 123 -15.82 22.19 2.15
CA ASP A 123 -15.15 22.18 3.47
C ASP A 123 -14.76 20.76 3.92
N ALA A 124 -14.18 19.98 3.00
CA ALA A 124 -13.91 18.57 3.20
C ALA A 124 -12.51 18.13 2.78
N VAL A 125 -12.03 17.06 3.42
CA VAL A 125 -10.78 16.37 3.10
C VAL A 125 -11.05 14.88 3.03
N VAL A 126 -10.48 14.22 2.02
CA VAL A 126 -10.56 12.77 1.86
C VAL A 126 -9.16 12.21 1.73
N ALA A 127 -8.74 11.43 2.72
CA ALA A 127 -7.52 10.64 2.67
C ALA A 127 -7.85 9.23 2.18
N ILE A 128 -7.05 8.71 1.23
CA ILE A 128 -7.25 7.40 0.63
C ILE A 128 -5.90 6.70 0.55
N ASN A 129 -5.85 5.45 1.02
CA ASN A 129 -4.77 4.52 0.73
C ASN A 129 -5.30 3.41 -0.17
N SER A 130 -4.53 3.03 -1.18
CA SER A 130 -4.96 2.05 -2.18
C SER A 130 -3.79 1.24 -2.73
N GLY A 131 -4.07 0.25 -3.56
CA GLY A 131 -3.06 -0.59 -4.22
C GLY A 131 -3.52 -0.93 -5.63
N VAL A 132 -3.88 0.08 -6.43
CA VAL A 132 -4.46 -0.10 -7.77
C VAL A 132 -3.68 0.63 -8.86
N GLY A 133 -3.59 0.01 -10.04
CA GLY A 133 -2.92 0.62 -11.20
C GLY A 133 -3.73 1.75 -11.85
N ASN A 134 -5.06 1.65 -11.87
CA ASN A 134 -5.93 2.69 -12.41
C ASN A 134 -6.26 3.75 -11.34
N MET A 135 -5.33 4.67 -11.16
CA MET A 135 -5.42 5.74 -10.15
C MET A 135 -6.58 6.73 -10.41
N GLN A 136 -6.93 6.99 -11.66
CA GLN A 136 -8.05 7.87 -12.03
C GLN A 136 -9.41 7.26 -11.62
N ALA A 137 -9.55 5.94 -11.63
CA ALA A 137 -10.79 5.29 -11.21
C ALA A 137 -11.12 5.57 -9.73
N VAL A 138 -10.10 5.63 -8.86
CA VAL A 138 -10.28 5.97 -7.44
C VAL A 138 -10.87 7.39 -7.28
N LEU A 139 -10.32 8.36 -8.01
CA LEU A 139 -10.86 9.74 -8.01
C LEU A 139 -12.28 9.78 -8.58
N ASN A 140 -12.57 9.00 -9.62
CA ASN A 140 -13.93 8.94 -10.19
C ASN A 140 -14.95 8.39 -9.19
N VAL A 141 -14.58 7.44 -8.32
CA VAL A 141 -15.48 6.98 -7.24
C VAL A 141 -15.83 8.14 -6.30
N LEU A 142 -14.85 8.97 -5.94
CA LEU A 142 -15.08 10.18 -5.13
C LEU A 142 -16.05 11.13 -5.84
N TRP A 143 -15.82 11.43 -7.12
CA TRP A 143 -16.63 12.38 -7.89
C TRP A 143 -18.04 11.88 -8.20
N HIS A 144 -18.22 10.57 -8.40
CA HIS A 144 -19.53 10.01 -8.72
C HIS A 144 -20.39 9.74 -7.49
N HIS A 145 -19.79 9.40 -6.34
CA HIS A 145 -20.54 8.95 -5.18
C HIS A 145 -20.50 9.92 -4.00
N LEU A 146 -19.34 10.49 -3.67
CA LEU A 146 -19.23 11.34 -2.49
C LEU A 146 -19.51 12.80 -2.80
N LEU A 147 -18.93 13.33 -3.87
CA LEU A 147 -19.09 14.75 -4.23
C LEU A 147 -20.57 15.17 -4.37
N PRO A 148 -21.45 14.40 -5.05
CA PRO A 148 -22.85 14.76 -5.20
C PRO A 148 -23.66 14.61 -3.91
N ALA A 149 -23.12 13.93 -2.89
CA ALA A 149 -23.78 13.68 -1.61
C ALA A 149 -23.55 14.80 -0.59
N PHE A 150 -22.66 15.77 -0.87
CA PHE A 150 -22.50 16.95 -0.02
C PHE A 150 -23.69 17.90 -0.19
N GLU A 151 -24.33 18.24 0.93
CA GLU A 151 -25.40 19.23 0.99
C GLU A 151 -25.00 20.45 1.82
N ALA A 152 -25.52 21.62 1.46
CA ALA A 152 -25.27 22.86 2.19
C ALA A 152 -25.86 22.87 3.62
N LYS A 153 -26.81 21.97 3.90
CA LYS A 153 -27.44 21.81 5.21
C LYS A 153 -27.16 20.40 5.74
N PRO A 154 -27.03 20.24 7.07
CA PRO A 154 -26.93 18.92 7.68
C PRO A 154 -28.12 18.03 7.29
N LEU A 155 -27.81 16.80 6.89
CA LEU A 155 -28.83 15.79 6.64
C LEU A 155 -29.57 15.44 7.93
N MET A 156 -30.85 15.09 7.80
CA MET A 156 -31.62 14.55 8.93
C MET A 156 -31.01 13.21 9.38
N PRO A 157 -30.97 12.92 10.70
CA PRO A 157 -30.47 11.64 11.19
C PRO A 157 -31.21 10.46 10.55
N ASN A 158 -30.45 9.50 10.02
CA ASN A 158 -30.99 8.26 9.47
C ASN A 158 -30.32 7.07 10.16
N ALA A 159 -30.93 6.60 11.25
CA ALA A 159 -30.39 5.53 12.07
C ALA A 159 -30.22 4.22 11.27
N ALA A 160 -31.21 3.87 10.44
CA ALA A 160 -31.16 2.65 9.63
C ALA A 160 -30.00 2.65 8.64
N ALA A 161 -29.75 3.78 7.94
CA ALA A 161 -28.62 3.90 7.03
C ALA A 161 -27.27 3.88 7.77
N HIS A 162 -27.21 4.50 8.95
CA HIS A 162 -26.00 4.49 9.79
C HIS A 162 -25.66 3.09 10.30
N ASP A 163 -26.66 2.33 10.74
CA ASP A 163 -26.46 0.95 11.18
C ASP A 163 -26.08 0.04 10.01
N ALA A 164 -26.68 0.24 8.83
CA ALA A 164 -26.26 -0.45 7.61
C ALA A 164 -24.80 -0.14 7.24
N LEU A 165 -24.37 1.12 7.35
CA LEU A 165 -22.99 1.53 7.12
C LEU A 165 -22.04 0.87 8.13
N LYS A 166 -22.36 0.91 9.43
CA LYS A 166 -21.57 0.24 10.46
C LYS A 166 -21.42 -1.26 10.20
N ASN A 167 -22.51 -1.93 9.87
CA ASN A 167 -22.51 -3.36 9.55
C ASN A 167 -21.63 -3.64 8.33
N LYS A 168 -21.72 -2.82 7.29
CA LYS A 168 -20.86 -2.95 6.11
C LYS A 168 -19.38 -2.75 6.47
N LEU A 169 -19.04 -1.69 7.20
CA LEU A 169 -17.66 -1.39 7.59
C LEU A 169 -17.05 -2.50 8.46
N ALA A 170 -17.84 -3.09 9.36
CA ALA A 170 -17.40 -4.20 10.21
C ALA A 170 -17.13 -5.51 9.44
N GLN A 171 -17.64 -5.63 8.21
CA GLN A 171 -17.50 -6.81 7.35
C GLN A 171 -16.43 -6.65 6.26
N LEU A 172 -15.93 -5.42 6.04
CA LEU A 172 -14.87 -5.19 5.05
C LEU A 172 -13.58 -5.89 5.50
N SER A 173 -13.03 -6.72 4.62
CA SER A 173 -11.76 -7.39 4.82
C SER A 173 -11.04 -7.52 3.48
N ILE A 174 -9.73 -7.77 3.53
CA ILE A 174 -8.99 -8.21 2.36
C ILE A 174 -9.30 -9.71 2.18
N ASP A 175 -9.74 -10.08 0.98
CA ASP A 175 -10.11 -11.47 0.67
C ASP A 175 -8.93 -12.42 0.85
N PHE A 176 -9.23 -13.57 1.46
CA PHE A 176 -8.33 -14.72 1.54
C PHE A 176 -8.18 -15.38 0.17
N PRO A 177 -7.09 -16.15 -0.06
CA PRO A 177 -7.07 -17.10 -1.16
C PRO A 177 -8.21 -18.12 -1.06
N ASP A 178 -8.86 -18.42 -2.18
CA ASP A 178 -9.91 -19.45 -2.24
C ASP A 178 -9.30 -20.86 -2.17
N GLY A 179 -9.89 -21.73 -1.36
CA GLY A 179 -9.53 -23.16 -1.29
C GLY A 179 -9.57 -23.75 0.11
N ALA A 180 -9.19 -25.02 0.22
CA ALA A 180 -9.21 -25.77 1.46
C ALA A 180 -7.99 -25.49 2.35
N ALA A 181 -8.11 -25.77 3.65
CA ALA A 181 -7.00 -25.71 4.61
C ALA A 181 -5.96 -26.81 4.41
N THR A 182 -6.35 -27.94 3.81
CA THR A 182 -5.48 -29.11 3.59
C THR A 182 -5.69 -29.71 2.20
N SER A 183 -4.78 -30.59 1.81
CA SER A 183 -4.75 -31.26 0.53
C SER A 183 -4.05 -32.62 0.63
N THR A 184 -4.31 -33.54 -0.30
CA THR A 184 -3.56 -34.79 -0.43
C THR A 184 -2.07 -34.57 -0.68
N SER A 185 -1.68 -33.42 -1.27
CA SER A 185 -0.28 -33.04 -1.44
C SER A 185 0.31 -32.28 -0.26
N ALA A 186 -0.44 -32.04 0.83
CA ALA A 186 0.07 -31.32 1.99
C ALA A 186 1.28 -32.02 2.62
N GLN A 187 1.39 -33.35 2.52
CA GLN A 187 2.56 -34.11 2.96
C GLN A 187 3.84 -33.78 2.18
N GLN A 188 3.73 -33.14 1.01
CA GLN A 188 4.87 -32.77 0.18
C GLN A 188 5.52 -31.44 0.60
N ILE A 189 4.91 -30.68 1.53
CA ILE A 189 5.36 -29.34 1.86
C ILE A 189 6.52 -29.30 2.86
N ASP A 190 6.83 -30.36 3.61
CA ASP A 190 7.97 -30.37 4.54
C ASP A 190 9.32 -30.58 3.81
N LYS A 191 9.61 -29.70 2.85
CA LYS A 191 10.74 -29.79 1.93
C LYS A 191 11.41 -28.45 1.70
N THR A 192 12.69 -28.51 1.35
CA THR A 192 13.45 -27.38 0.80
C THR A 192 13.72 -27.64 -0.67
N TYR A 193 13.45 -26.65 -1.50
CA TYR A 193 13.62 -26.67 -2.93
C TYR A 193 14.67 -25.63 -3.35
N GLN A 194 15.47 -25.98 -4.35
CA GLN A 194 16.49 -25.11 -4.94
C GLN A 194 16.09 -24.73 -6.37
N PHE A 195 16.20 -23.45 -6.69
CA PHE A 195 16.01 -22.94 -8.04
C PHE A 195 17.34 -22.94 -8.80
N SER A 196 17.30 -23.24 -10.10
CA SER A 196 18.38 -22.88 -11.02
C SER A 196 18.49 -21.36 -11.15
N ASP A 197 19.59 -20.88 -11.73
CA ASP A 197 19.77 -19.47 -12.04
C ASP A 197 18.57 -18.90 -12.81
N ASN A 198 18.05 -17.77 -12.33
CA ASN A 198 16.88 -17.12 -12.89
C ASN A 198 16.98 -15.60 -12.75
N PRO A 199 16.24 -14.83 -13.59
CA PRO A 199 16.32 -13.36 -13.60
C PRO A 199 15.91 -12.68 -12.29
N PHE A 200 15.18 -13.39 -11.42
CA PHE A 200 14.67 -12.87 -10.15
C PHE A 200 15.61 -13.18 -8.99
N GLN A 201 16.74 -13.87 -9.23
CA GLN A 201 17.70 -14.30 -8.21
C GLN A 201 17.07 -15.14 -7.08
N LEU A 202 15.95 -15.81 -7.36
CA LEU A 202 15.35 -16.76 -6.44
C LEU A 202 16.32 -17.93 -6.27
N ARG A 203 16.73 -18.23 -5.04
CA ARG A 203 17.71 -19.28 -4.74
C ARG A 203 17.05 -20.50 -4.15
N SER A 204 16.25 -20.32 -3.10
CA SER A 204 15.58 -21.42 -2.43
C SER A 204 14.17 -21.06 -1.98
N LEU A 205 13.33 -22.09 -1.91
CA LEU A 205 12.02 -22.08 -1.30
C LEU A 205 11.99 -23.20 -0.27
N GLN A 206 11.70 -22.87 0.98
CA GLN A 206 11.37 -23.85 2.00
C GLN A 206 9.89 -23.73 2.32
N LEU A 207 9.21 -24.86 2.28
CA LEU A 207 7.87 -25.00 2.80
C LEU A 207 7.93 -25.85 4.07
N LYS A 208 7.00 -25.64 4.98
CA LYS A 208 6.86 -26.44 6.20
C LYS A 208 5.43 -26.40 6.72
N ALA A 209 4.88 -27.55 7.08
CA ALA A 209 3.66 -27.64 7.88
C ALA A 209 3.98 -27.25 9.33
N GLU A 210 3.23 -26.29 9.90
CA GLU A 210 3.33 -25.97 11.32
C GLU A 210 2.20 -26.66 12.10
N ASP A 211 0.98 -26.67 11.55
CA ASP A 211 -0.14 -27.50 11.99
C ASP A 211 -1.12 -27.76 10.81
N ASN A 212 -2.30 -28.34 11.06
CA ASN A 212 -3.28 -28.66 10.01
C ASN A 212 -3.86 -27.43 9.27
N ASN A 213 -3.75 -26.25 9.85
CA ASN A 213 -4.29 -24.99 9.32
C ASN A 213 -3.22 -23.90 9.15
N LYS A 214 -1.95 -24.20 9.45
CA LYS A 214 -0.82 -23.26 9.40
C LYS A 214 0.40 -23.85 8.72
N MET A 215 1.07 -23.02 7.95
CA MET A 215 2.30 -23.39 7.25
C MET A 215 3.29 -22.23 7.27
N SER A 216 4.57 -22.51 7.03
CA SER A 216 5.57 -21.48 6.85
C SER A 216 6.33 -21.60 5.53
N LEU A 217 6.52 -20.45 4.89
CA LEU A 217 7.19 -20.29 3.61
C LEU A 217 8.42 -19.44 3.84
N ALA A 218 9.60 -19.99 3.58
CA ALA A 218 10.85 -19.25 3.58
C ALA A 218 11.34 -19.11 2.13
N LEU A 219 11.55 -17.88 1.68
CA LEU A 219 12.01 -17.56 0.33
C LEU A 219 13.35 -16.83 0.41
N THR A 220 14.33 -17.31 -0.36
CA THR A 220 15.64 -16.68 -0.49
C THR A 220 15.79 -16.02 -1.85
N VAL A 221 16.07 -14.71 -1.86
CA VAL A 221 16.30 -13.89 -3.06
C VAL A 221 17.66 -13.22 -2.93
N GLY A 222 18.59 -13.55 -3.83
CA GLY A 222 19.99 -13.14 -3.68
C GLY A 222 20.57 -13.68 -2.37
N GLU A 223 20.99 -12.77 -1.48
CA GLU A 223 21.52 -13.09 -0.15
C GLU A 223 20.49 -12.92 0.99
N GLN A 224 19.27 -12.48 0.66
CA GLN A 224 18.22 -12.21 1.65
C GLN A 224 17.25 -13.38 1.76
N THR A 225 16.93 -13.78 2.98
CA THR A 225 15.87 -14.76 3.25
C THR A 225 14.80 -14.13 4.14
N ALA A 226 13.54 -14.30 3.77
CA ALA A 226 12.42 -14.00 4.66
C ALA A 226 11.55 -15.23 4.84
N LYS A 227 11.01 -15.37 6.06
CA LYS A 227 10.05 -16.40 6.44
C LYS A 227 8.72 -15.73 6.76
N LEU A 228 7.67 -16.18 6.09
CA LEU A 228 6.29 -15.86 6.47
C LEU A 228 5.62 -17.11 7.04
N VAL A 229 4.68 -16.88 7.96
CA VAL A 229 3.72 -17.88 8.42
C VAL A 229 2.37 -17.51 7.82
N ALA A 230 1.63 -18.49 7.35
CA ALA A 230 0.31 -18.31 6.77
C ALA A 230 -0.68 -19.31 7.37
N ALA A 231 -1.93 -18.90 7.51
CA ALA A 231 -3.03 -19.77 7.91
C ALA A 231 -4.15 -19.76 6.86
N ASN A 232 -4.99 -20.80 6.82
CA ASN A 232 -6.20 -20.78 6.00
C ASN A 232 -7.37 -20.16 6.80
N GLY A 233 -8.08 -19.24 6.17
CA GLY A 233 -9.19 -18.48 6.77
C GLY A 233 -8.79 -17.48 7.86
N GLU A 234 -7.48 -17.27 8.09
CA GLU A 234 -6.97 -16.34 9.10
C GLU A 234 -5.69 -15.65 8.61
N TRP A 235 -5.60 -14.33 8.82
CA TRP A 235 -4.41 -13.56 8.49
C TRP A 235 -3.35 -13.70 9.59
N GLN A 236 -2.15 -14.17 9.24
CA GLN A 236 -1.02 -14.25 10.16
C GLN A 236 -0.06 -13.09 9.91
N THR A 237 0.31 -12.36 10.96
CA THR A 237 1.27 -11.26 10.86
C THR A 237 2.71 -11.78 10.87
N GLY A 238 3.57 -11.13 10.10
CA GLY A 238 4.96 -11.51 9.95
C GLY A 238 5.67 -10.58 8.99
N THR A 239 6.58 -11.13 8.20
CA THR A 239 7.39 -10.37 7.25
C THR A 239 7.37 -11.05 5.90
N VAL A 240 7.26 -10.27 4.83
CA VAL A 240 7.35 -10.75 3.44
C VAL A 240 8.55 -10.11 2.75
N LEU A 241 9.24 -10.90 1.93
CA LEU A 241 10.21 -10.37 0.98
C LEU A 241 9.49 -10.10 -0.34
N LEU A 242 9.46 -8.85 -0.78
CA LEU A 242 8.92 -8.43 -2.07
C LEU A 242 10.06 -8.41 -3.10
N PRO A 243 10.17 -9.40 -3.99
CA PRO A 243 11.25 -9.44 -4.98
C PRO A 243 11.05 -8.46 -6.14
N LEU A 244 9.82 -7.96 -6.34
CA LEU A 244 9.43 -7.04 -7.41
C LEU A 244 8.44 -5.98 -6.90
N GLY A 245 8.10 -5.03 -7.78
CA GLY A 245 6.99 -4.07 -7.58
C GLY A 245 7.39 -2.78 -6.88
N ARG A 246 8.12 -2.87 -5.75
CA ARG A 246 8.51 -1.71 -4.93
C ARG A 246 9.78 -1.00 -5.40
N GLY A 247 10.71 -1.72 -6.01
CA GLY A 247 11.99 -1.17 -6.45
C GLY A 247 12.88 -2.21 -7.13
N PRO A 248 14.13 -1.85 -7.48
CA PRO A 248 15.06 -2.72 -8.19
C PRO A 248 15.70 -3.81 -7.31
N GLN A 249 15.56 -3.72 -5.99
CA GLN A 249 16.11 -4.65 -5.02
C GLN A 249 14.99 -5.22 -4.15
N PRO A 250 15.09 -6.49 -3.70
CA PRO A 250 14.15 -7.06 -2.76
C PRO A 250 14.00 -6.20 -1.51
N GLN A 251 12.78 -6.05 -1.03
CA GLN A 251 12.46 -5.29 0.19
C GLN A 251 11.70 -6.17 1.16
N SER A 252 12.13 -6.14 2.42
CA SER A 252 11.46 -6.82 3.53
C SER A 252 10.41 -5.87 4.12
N GLU A 253 9.16 -6.33 4.22
CA GLU A 253 8.06 -5.52 4.76
C GLU A 253 7.24 -6.29 5.79
N PRO A 254 6.72 -5.62 6.83
CA PRO A 254 5.67 -6.16 7.66
C PRO A 254 4.49 -6.60 6.80
N ALA A 255 3.96 -7.79 7.03
CA ALA A 255 2.90 -8.34 6.22
C ALA A 255 1.90 -9.18 7.02
N ALA A 256 0.70 -9.30 6.46
CA ALA A 256 -0.32 -10.27 6.84
C ALA A 256 -0.41 -11.32 5.74
N SER A 257 -0.31 -12.61 6.09
CA SER A 257 -0.28 -13.71 5.12
C SER A 257 -1.33 -14.78 5.41
N ALA A 258 -1.87 -15.36 4.35
CA ALA A 258 -2.85 -16.45 4.38
C ALA A 258 -2.58 -17.42 3.23
N PHE A 259 -3.06 -18.66 3.35
CA PHE A 259 -2.94 -19.66 2.29
C PHE A 259 -4.24 -20.42 2.05
N ALA A 260 -4.31 -21.07 0.89
CA ALA A 260 -5.33 -22.06 0.60
C ALA A 260 -4.82 -23.08 -0.42
N TRP A 261 -5.51 -24.22 -0.49
CA TRP A 261 -5.37 -25.21 -1.54
C TRP A 261 -6.56 -25.13 -2.51
N PRO A 262 -6.45 -24.42 -3.66
CA PRO A 262 -7.52 -24.39 -4.65
C PRO A 262 -7.73 -25.75 -5.34
N THR A 263 -6.65 -26.53 -5.49
CA THR A 263 -6.65 -27.88 -6.05
C THR A 263 -5.76 -28.81 -5.23
N PRO A 264 -5.87 -30.15 -5.40
CA PRO A 264 -5.04 -31.10 -4.66
C PRO A 264 -3.52 -30.94 -4.85
N ASP A 265 -3.07 -30.34 -5.96
CA ASP A 265 -1.65 -30.17 -6.31
C ASP A 265 -1.18 -28.71 -6.26
N THR A 266 -2.07 -27.76 -5.96
CA THR A 266 -1.74 -26.32 -5.99
C THR A 266 -1.95 -25.69 -4.63
N LEU A 267 -0.89 -25.07 -4.11
CA LEU A 267 -0.90 -24.24 -2.91
C LEU A 267 -0.81 -22.77 -3.32
N VAL A 268 -1.71 -21.94 -2.80
CA VAL A 268 -1.67 -20.49 -2.99
C VAL A 268 -1.36 -19.82 -1.66
N VAL A 269 -0.36 -18.96 -1.64
CA VAL A 269 0.02 -18.15 -0.47
C VAL A 269 -0.08 -16.69 -0.85
N LYS A 270 -0.91 -15.93 -0.16
CA LYS A 270 -1.06 -14.47 -0.33
C LYS A 270 -0.47 -13.75 0.87
N ALA A 271 0.29 -12.70 0.62
CA ALA A 271 0.85 -11.82 1.62
C ALA A 271 0.59 -10.35 1.26
N CYS A 272 -0.02 -9.61 2.18
CA CYS A 272 -0.30 -8.19 2.06
C CYS A 272 0.71 -7.41 2.90
N ALA A 273 1.56 -6.59 2.28
CA ALA A 273 2.53 -5.77 3.01
C ALA A 273 1.82 -4.55 3.63
N ILE A 274 1.52 -4.64 4.93
CA ILE A 274 0.49 -3.84 5.63
C ILE A 274 0.81 -2.35 5.79
N GLU A 275 2.03 -1.92 5.47
CA GLU A 275 2.45 -0.51 5.46
C GLU A 275 2.66 0.04 4.04
N THR A 276 2.25 -0.72 3.02
CA THR A 276 2.55 -0.42 1.62
C THR A 276 1.32 -0.72 0.74
N PRO A 277 1.30 -0.26 -0.52
CA PRO A 277 0.24 -0.63 -1.46
C PRO A 277 0.39 -2.04 -2.05
N PHE A 278 1.42 -2.81 -1.66
CA PHE A 278 1.80 -4.04 -2.33
C PHE A 278 1.23 -5.28 -1.65
N GLU A 279 0.69 -6.17 -2.48
CA GLU A 279 0.32 -7.54 -2.13
C GLU A 279 1.06 -8.47 -3.08
N ILE A 280 1.52 -9.63 -2.60
CA ILE A 280 2.09 -10.69 -3.42
C ILE A 280 1.34 -12.00 -3.21
N THR A 281 0.98 -12.64 -4.32
CA THR A 281 0.40 -13.99 -4.33
C THR A 281 1.38 -14.94 -5.00
N TYR A 282 1.80 -15.96 -4.28
CA TYR A 282 2.57 -17.09 -4.80
C TYR A 282 1.61 -18.24 -5.08
N THR A 283 1.73 -18.83 -6.28
CA THR A 283 1.04 -20.07 -6.65
C THR A 283 2.10 -21.14 -6.88
N LEU A 284 2.01 -22.21 -6.10
CA LEU A 284 2.97 -23.30 -6.02
C LEU A 284 2.31 -24.58 -6.49
N LYS A 285 2.70 -25.09 -7.65
CA LYS A 285 2.23 -26.37 -8.16
C LYS A 285 3.21 -27.47 -7.78
N LEU A 286 2.78 -28.39 -6.94
CA LEU A 286 3.60 -29.46 -6.37
C LEU A 286 3.54 -30.71 -7.24
N ASN A 287 4.71 -31.20 -7.63
CA ASN A 287 4.88 -32.38 -8.48
C ASN A 287 5.93 -33.33 -7.86
N GLY A 288 5.65 -33.86 -6.66
CA GLY A 288 6.54 -34.79 -5.96
C GLY A 288 7.81 -34.11 -5.44
N ASP A 289 8.88 -34.20 -6.22
CA ASP A 289 10.19 -33.59 -5.91
C ASP A 289 10.44 -32.27 -6.65
N ALA A 290 9.51 -31.82 -7.48
CA ALA A 290 9.57 -30.49 -8.08
C ALA A 290 8.40 -29.62 -7.61
N VAL A 291 8.64 -28.31 -7.58
CA VAL A 291 7.62 -27.28 -7.42
C VAL A 291 7.76 -26.25 -8.53
N GLU A 292 6.66 -25.92 -9.19
CA GLU A 292 6.59 -24.78 -10.10
C GLU A 292 6.01 -23.59 -9.33
N LEU A 293 6.79 -22.52 -9.23
CA LEU A 293 6.41 -21.26 -8.59
C LEU A 293 6.05 -20.24 -9.65
N THR A 294 4.85 -19.66 -9.52
CA THR A 294 4.52 -18.36 -10.10
C THR A 294 4.23 -17.37 -8.98
N GLY A 295 4.49 -16.09 -9.22
CA GLY A 295 4.20 -15.02 -8.29
C GLY A 295 3.56 -13.84 -9.00
N ARG A 296 2.68 -13.12 -8.32
CA ARG A 296 2.07 -11.89 -8.84
C ARG A 296 1.94 -10.84 -7.77
N THR A 297 2.40 -9.64 -8.06
CA THR A 297 2.12 -8.44 -7.27
C THR A 297 0.88 -7.73 -7.81
N ASN A 298 0.03 -7.18 -6.95
CA ASN A 298 -1.17 -6.43 -7.34
C ASN A 298 -0.84 -5.19 -8.22
N VAL A 299 0.23 -4.48 -7.88
CA VAL A 299 0.74 -3.29 -8.58
C VAL A 299 2.28 -3.27 -8.57
N GLY A 300 2.88 -2.44 -9.42
CA GLY A 300 4.33 -2.27 -9.48
C GLY A 300 4.77 -1.19 -10.44
N PHE A 301 5.99 -0.68 -10.25
CA PHE A 301 6.62 0.27 -11.17
C PHE A 301 7.20 -0.39 -12.44
N GLY A 302 7.09 -1.71 -12.54
CA GLY A 302 7.58 -2.51 -13.65
C GLY A 302 6.85 -3.84 -13.72
N ASN A 303 7.56 -4.90 -14.07
CA ASN A 303 6.99 -6.25 -14.11
C ASN A 303 6.38 -6.64 -12.75
N THR A 304 5.15 -7.16 -12.79
CA THR A 304 4.40 -7.62 -11.62
C THR A 304 4.29 -9.13 -11.53
N GLN A 305 4.89 -9.88 -12.47
CA GLN A 305 4.80 -11.34 -12.52
C GLN A 305 6.17 -12.00 -12.32
N ILE A 306 6.17 -13.13 -11.62
CA ILE A 306 7.32 -14.00 -11.39
C ILE A 306 7.02 -15.36 -11.99
N GLY A 307 7.98 -15.91 -12.72
CA GLY A 307 7.92 -17.26 -13.24
C GLY A 307 6.98 -17.46 -14.45
N PRO A 308 6.66 -18.72 -14.78
CA PRO A 308 6.90 -19.92 -13.97
C PRO A 308 8.39 -20.24 -13.77
N LEU A 309 8.75 -20.66 -12.55
CA LEU A 309 10.09 -21.12 -12.18
C LEU A 309 9.99 -22.49 -11.52
N THR A 310 10.79 -23.44 -11.99
CA THR A 310 10.86 -24.77 -11.37
C THR A 310 11.97 -24.81 -10.35
N ALA A 311 11.66 -25.31 -9.16
CA ALA A 311 12.64 -25.70 -8.15
C ALA A 311 12.52 -27.20 -7.85
N THR A 312 13.65 -27.82 -7.52
CA THR A 312 13.72 -29.25 -7.18
C THR A 312 14.09 -29.44 -5.72
N SER A 313 13.51 -30.44 -5.07
CA SER A 313 13.79 -30.77 -3.69
C SER A 313 15.26 -31.17 -3.53
N VAL A 314 15.87 -30.71 -2.45
CA VAL A 314 17.19 -31.19 -2.01
C VAL A 314 16.98 -32.22 -0.91
N SER A 315 17.64 -33.37 -1.05
CA SER A 315 17.73 -34.36 0.03
C SER A 315 18.38 -33.70 1.25
N GLN A 316 17.76 -33.86 2.42
CA GLN A 316 18.37 -33.43 3.69
C GLN A 316 19.65 -34.22 3.99
#